data_AF-A0A9Q7ZKW4-F1
#
_entry.id   AF-A0A9Q7ZKW4-F1
#
_cell.length_a   1.000
_cell.length_b   1.000
_cell.length_c   1.000
_cell.angle_alpha   90.00
_cell.angle_beta   90.00
_cell.angle_gamma   90.00
#
_symmetry.space_group_name_H-M   'P 1'
#
loop_
_entity.id
_entity.type
_entity.pdbx_description
1 polymer ?
#
loop_
_entity_poly.entity_id
_entity_poly.type
_entity_poly.pdbx_seq_one_letter_code
_entity_poly.pdbx_strand_id
1 'polypeptide(L)' 'MLVKSFDEAYVAKSMIAMSKKAVILADHTKFGQDGVMCIATLKEIDSIITDKGFKTTGYTQQDFGGKLRIAY' A
#
# COMPACT_ATOMS: atom_id res chain seq x y z
N MET A 1 -1.13 0.19 -4.62
CA MET A 1 -2.61 0.12 -4.67
C MET A 1 -3.03 0.55 -6.06
N LEU A 2 -3.70 -0.32 -6.81
CA LEU A 2 -4.08 -0.04 -8.20
C LEU A 2 -5.55 0.41 -8.19
N VAL A 3 -5.77 1.68 -8.49
CA VAL A 3 -7.10 2.30 -8.69
C VAL A 3 -7.41 2.28 -10.18
N LYS A 4 -8.64 1.91 -10.55
CA LYS A 4 -9.01 1.63 -11.96
C LYS A 4 -9.59 2.85 -12.66
N SER A 5 -9.87 3.93 -11.93
CA SER A 5 -10.30 5.22 -12.46
C SER A 5 -9.77 6.40 -11.63
N PHE A 6 -9.81 7.60 -12.21
CA PHE A 6 -9.45 8.83 -11.49
C PHE A 6 -10.43 9.14 -10.34
N ASP A 7 -11.70 8.81 -10.49
CA ASP A 7 -12.72 9.03 -9.44
C ASP A 7 -12.43 8.17 -8.19
N GLU A 8 -12.14 6.88 -8.38
CA GLU A 8 -11.74 5.99 -7.28
C GLU A 8 -10.47 6.51 -6.58
N ALA A 9 -9.52 7.03 -7.37
CA ALA A 9 -8.28 7.57 -6.84
C ALA A 9 -8.51 8.81 -5.96
N TYR A 10 -9.46 9.69 -6.33
CA TYR A 10 -9.81 10.87 -5.55
C TYR A 10 -10.57 10.52 -4.27
N VAL A 11 -11.50 9.55 -4.36
CA VAL A 11 -12.21 9.03 -3.19
C VAL A 11 -11.23 8.40 -2.21
N ALA A 12 -10.33 7.52 -2.68
CA ALA A 12 -9.32 6.89 -1.84
C ALA A 12 -8.39 7.92 -1.16
N LYS A 13 -7.94 8.96 -1.88
CA LYS A 13 -7.17 10.07 -1.30
C LYS A 13 -7.92 10.74 -0.14
N SER A 14 -9.19 11.07 -0.37
CA SER A 14 -10.03 11.71 0.65
C SER A 14 -10.25 10.81 1.86
N MET A 15 -10.45 9.50 1.64
CA MET A 15 -10.58 8.52 2.72
C MET A 15 -9.30 8.44 3.56
N ILE A 16 -8.13 8.40 2.93
CA ILE A 16 -6.84 8.36 3.64
C ILE A 16 -6.65 9.62 4.47
N ALA A 17 -6.90 10.80 3.89
CA ALA A 17 -6.73 12.09 4.57
C ALA A 17 -7.65 12.26 5.81
N MET A 18 -8.86 11.68 5.77
CA MET A 18 -9.83 11.77 6.86
C MET A 18 -9.71 10.64 7.90
N SER A 19 -8.88 9.64 7.62
CA SER A 19 -8.76 8.46 8.48
C SER A 19 -7.83 8.72 9.66
N LYS A 20 -8.22 8.22 10.84
CA LYS A 20 -7.33 8.18 12.01
C LYS A 20 -6.21 7.14 11.85
N LYS A 21 -6.42 6.17 10.97
CA LYS A 21 -5.49 5.08 10.69
C LYS A 21 -5.67 4.58 9.26
N ALA A 22 -4.59 4.50 8.50
CA ALA A 22 -4.55 4.02 7.14
C ALA A 22 -3.71 2.73 7.04
N VAL A 23 -4.37 1.62 6.73
CA VAL A 23 -3.71 0.30 6.56
C VAL A 23 -3.91 -0.19 5.14
N ILE A 24 -2.82 -0.55 4.47
CA ILE A 24 -2.87 -1.20 3.16
C ILE A 24 -2.88 -2.71 3.38
N LEU A 25 -3.86 -3.40 2.80
CA LEU A 25 -3.87 -4.85 2.67
C LEU A 25 -3.71 -5.20 1.19
N ALA A 26 -2.61 -5.87 0.85
CA ALA A 26 -2.34 -6.27 -0.53
C ALA A 26 -1.45 -7.52 -0.57
N ASP A 27 -1.72 -8.41 -1.51
CA ASP A 27 -0.87 -9.56 -1.76
C ASP A 27 0.49 -9.13 -2.36
N HIS A 28 1.48 -10.00 -2.26
CA HIS A 28 2.85 -9.68 -2.69
C HIS A 28 2.98 -9.37 -4.18
N THR A 29 2.04 -9.80 -5.03
CA THR A 29 2.13 -9.54 -6.48
C THR A 29 1.95 -8.05 -6.82
N LYS A 30 1.43 -7.24 -5.88
CA LYS A 30 1.19 -5.80 -6.05
C LYS A 30 2.42 -4.93 -5.85
N PHE A 31 3.52 -5.50 -5.39
CA PHE A 31 4.76 -4.77 -5.13
C PHE A 31 5.50 -4.52 -6.45
N GLY A 32 5.97 -3.29 -6.66
CA GLY A 32 6.63 -2.87 -7.90
C GLY A 32 5.71 -2.63 -9.09
N GLN A 33 4.38 -2.64 -8.89
CA GLN A 33 3.42 -2.29 -9.94
C GLN A 33 3.19 -0.78 -9.99
N ASP A 34 3.16 -0.23 -11.20
CA ASP A 34 2.74 1.16 -11.43
C ASP A 34 1.22 1.29 -11.46
N GLY A 35 0.71 2.32 -10.80
CA GLY A 35 -0.70 2.71 -10.82
C GLY A 35 -0.91 3.97 -11.65
N VAL A 36 -2.17 4.24 -12.02
CA VAL A 36 -2.56 5.44 -12.81
C VAL A 36 -2.31 6.76 -12.08
N MET A 37 -2.30 6.75 -10.73
CA MET A 37 -2.05 7.93 -9.90
C MET A 37 -1.48 7.52 -8.54
N CYS A 38 -0.55 8.30 -8.01
CA CYS A 38 -0.13 8.19 -6.61
C CYS A 38 -1.23 8.74 -5.69
N ILE A 39 -1.82 7.86 -4.87
CA ILE A 39 -2.89 8.19 -3.93
C ILE A 39 -2.43 8.43 -2.48
N ALA A 40 -1.25 7.93 -2.11
CA ALA A 40 -0.66 8.16 -0.80
C ALA A 40 0.84 7.85 -0.83
N THR A 41 1.59 8.55 0.01
CA THR A 41 3.00 8.29 0.30
C THR A 41 3.14 7.33 1.48
N LEU A 42 4.32 6.73 1.65
CA LEU A 42 4.60 5.88 2.82
C LEU A 42 4.46 6.60 4.17
N LYS A 43 4.53 7.94 4.19
CA LYS A 43 4.33 8.73 5.43
C LYS A 43 2.87 8.72 5.88
N GLU A 44 1.93 8.72 4.93
CA GLU A 44 0.48 8.78 5.17
C GLU A 44 -0.13 7.42 5.54
N ILE A 45 0.63 6.33 5.37
CA ILE A 45 0.19 4.97 5.68
C ILE A 45 0.77 4.52 7.01
N ASP A 46 -0.03 3.92 7.88
CA ASP A 46 0.42 3.42 9.19
C ASP A 46 1.01 2.01 9.12
N SER A 47 0.43 1.15 8.29
CA SER A 47 0.86 -0.25 8.17
C SER A 47 0.52 -0.82 6.81
N ILE A 48 1.35 -1.76 6.36
CA ILE A 48 1.11 -2.54 5.15
C ILE A 48 1.08 -4.01 5.58
N ILE A 49 0.04 -4.74 5.21
CA ILE A 49 -0.12 -6.16 5.48
C ILE A 49 -0.08 -6.89 4.15
N THR A 50 0.79 -7.90 4.07
CA THR A 50 0.95 -8.74 2.88
C THR A 50 1.05 -10.21 3.24
N ASP A 51 1.01 -11.07 2.23
CA ASP A 51 1.12 -12.51 2.39
C ASP A 51 2.59 -12.97 2.50
N LYS A 52 2.78 -14.25 2.79
CA LYS A 52 4.11 -14.90 2.86
C LYS A 52 4.92 -14.87 1.56
N GLY A 53 4.28 -14.60 0.42
CA GLY A 53 4.92 -14.53 -0.88
C GLY A 53 5.83 -13.30 -1.04
N PHE A 54 5.74 -12.31 -0.15
CA PHE A 54 6.57 -11.10 -0.18
C PHE A 54 8.07 -11.36 -0.34
N LYS A 55 8.58 -12.48 0.19
CA LYS A 55 9.98 -12.87 0.10
C LYS A 55 10.50 -13.06 -1.33
N THR A 56 9.62 -13.23 -2.32
CA THR A 56 9.99 -13.40 -3.74
C THR A 56 10.13 -12.08 -4.49
N THR A 57 9.71 -10.96 -3.89
CA THR A 57 9.58 -9.67 -4.58
C THR A 57 10.89 -8.87 -4.69
N GLY A 58 11.93 -9.26 -3.95
CA GLY A 58 13.21 -8.54 -3.88
C GLY A 58 13.20 -7.32 -2.95
N TYR A 59 12.04 -6.90 -2.45
CA TYR A 59 11.93 -5.84 -1.46
C TYR A 59 12.15 -6.36 -0.03
N THR A 60 12.58 -5.47 0.84
CA THR A 60 12.80 -5.67 2.26
C THR A 60 11.77 -4.87 3.08
N GLN A 61 11.64 -5.18 4.37
CA GLN A 61 10.75 -4.41 5.25
C GLN A 61 11.25 -2.96 5.44
N GLN A 62 12.55 -2.72 5.33
CA GLN A 62 13.18 -1.40 5.44
C GLN A 62 12.77 -0.47 4.30
N ASP A 63 12.52 -1.00 3.10
CA ASP A 63 12.04 -0.22 1.95
C ASP A 63 10.68 0.45 2.23
N PHE A 64 9.93 -0.07 3.20
CA PHE A 64 8.64 0.45 3.65
C PHE A 64 8.70 1.15 5.01
N GLY A 65 9.89 1.56 5.45
CA GLY A 65 10.10 2.23 6.73
C GLY A 65 9.71 1.39 7.95
N GLY A 66 9.80 0.06 7.84
CA GLY A 66 9.42 -0.87 8.92
C GLY A 66 7.91 -1.00 9.15
N LYS A 67 7.07 -0.44 8.27
CA LYS A 67 5.60 -0.48 8.38
C LYS A 67 4.98 -1.76 7.80
N LEU A 68 5.78 -2.58 7.11
CA LEU A 68 5.34 -3.81 6.47
C LEU A 68 5.23 -4.96 7.48
N ARG A 69 4.12 -5.72 7.43
CA ARG A 69 3.86 -6.93 8.21
C ARG A 69 3.44 -8.07 7.30
N ILE A 70 3.95 -9.26 7.56
CA ILE A 70 3.58 -10.49 6.85
C ILE A 70 2.51 -11.20 7.69
N ALA A 71 1.35 -11.46 7.09
CA ALA A 71 0.28 -12.27 7.68
C ALA A 71 0.36 -13.72 7.17
N TYR A 72 0.02 -14.66 8.05
CA TYR A 72 0.03 -16.12 7.80
C TYR A 72 -1.34 -16.64 7.39
#